data_AF-A0A954NMN7-F1
#
_entry.id   AF-A0A954NMN7-F1
#
_cell.length_a   1.000
_cell.length_b   1.000
_cell.length_c   1.000
_cell.angle_alpha   90.00
_cell.angle_beta   90.00
_cell.angle_gamma   90.00
#
_symmetry.space_group_name_H-M   'P 1'
#
loop_
_entity.id
_entity.type
_entity.pdbx_description
1 polymer ?
#
loop_
_entity_poly.entity_id
_entity_poly.type
_entity_poly.pdbx_seq_one_letter_code
_entity_poly.pdbx_strand_id
1 'polypeptide(L)'
;VGYFRTVPIKSFFGELDKWVRRRLRSCYWKQWKNPRTRITNLKRLGIRQKEAVTHGVSSKGPWVMSSSRAVHQALSVDYLKESGLASLLEIWHKLAAKRRTA
;
A
#
# COMPACT_ATOMS: atom_id res chain seq x y z
N VAL A 1 21.78 -0.43 -3.46
CA VAL A 1 20.65 0.53 -3.56
C VAL A 1 21.06 1.91 -3.03
N GLY A 2 22.14 2.51 -3.58
CA GLY A 2 22.74 3.75 -3.05
C GLY A 2 22.69 4.96 -4.00
N TYR A 3 22.06 4.80 -5.16
CA TYR A 3 22.16 5.74 -6.28
C TYR A 3 21.42 7.07 -6.01
N PHE A 4 20.22 7.03 -5.44
CA PHE A 4 19.41 8.22 -5.14
C PHE A 4 19.72 8.88 -3.78
N ARG A 5 20.91 8.61 -3.21
CA ARG A 5 21.28 9.01 -1.84
C ARG A 5 21.60 10.50 -1.71
N THR A 6 22.01 11.15 -2.79
CA THR A 6 22.51 12.54 -2.81
C THR A 6 21.40 13.59 -2.94
N VAL A 7 20.17 13.17 -3.24
CA VAL A 7 19.09 14.11 -3.54
C VAL A 7 18.36 14.50 -2.25
N PRO A 8 18.27 15.80 -1.91
CA PRO A 8 17.63 16.25 -0.68
C PRO A 8 16.11 16.25 -0.86
N ILE A 9 15.45 15.10 -0.70
CA ILE A 9 14.02 15.04 -1.00
C ILE A 9 13.20 14.15 -0.06
N LYS A 10 13.04 14.59 1.18
CA LYS A 10 12.13 13.95 2.15
C LYS A 10 10.67 13.93 1.65
N SER A 11 10.24 14.97 0.91
CA SER A 11 8.91 15.07 0.30
C SER A 11 8.68 14.06 -0.82
N PHE A 12 9.60 13.96 -1.78
CA PHE A 12 9.53 13.03 -2.91
C PHE A 12 9.51 11.57 -2.48
N PHE A 13 10.35 11.18 -1.50
CA PHE A 13 10.28 9.81 -0.98
C PHE A 13 8.93 9.52 -0.31
N GLY A 14 8.31 10.52 0.32
CA GLY A 14 6.95 10.40 0.87
C GLY A 14 5.88 10.23 -0.21
N GLU A 15 5.96 10.99 -1.31
CA GLU A 15 5.03 10.87 -2.44
C GLU A 15 5.22 9.55 -3.21
N LEU A 16 6.47 9.16 -3.43
CA LEU A 16 6.81 7.90 -4.07
C LEU A 16 6.32 6.72 -3.22
N ASP A 17 6.50 6.76 -1.90
CA ASP A 17 6.01 5.73 -0.99
C ASP A 17 4.46 5.65 -0.97
N LYS A 18 3.76 6.79 -1.09
CA LYS A 18 2.29 6.79 -1.30
C LYS A 18 1.92 6.12 -2.63
N TRP A 19 2.62 6.45 -3.71
CA TRP A 19 2.37 5.88 -5.04
C TRP A 19 2.62 4.36 -5.06
N VAL A 20 3.74 3.90 -4.49
CA VAL A 20 4.08 2.48 -4.38
C VAL A 20 3.02 1.72 -3.60
N ARG A 21 2.57 2.24 -2.45
CA ARG A 21 1.50 1.61 -1.67
C ARG A 21 0.19 1.52 -2.44
N ARG A 22 -0.20 2.56 -3.18
CA ARG A 22 -1.39 2.51 -4.05
C ARG A 22 -1.23 1.47 -5.16
N ARG A 23 -0.03 1.36 -5.74
CA ARG A 23 0.26 0.35 -6.76
C ARG A 23 0.17 -1.07 -6.18
N LEU A 24 0.72 -1.31 -4.99
CA LEU A 24 0.58 -2.58 -4.29
C LEU A 24 -0.89 -2.95 -4.04
N ARG A 25 -1.71 -2.01 -3.55
CA ARG A 25 -3.15 -2.24 -3.38
C ARG A 25 -3.84 -2.61 -4.68
N SER A 26 -3.45 -1.97 -5.79
CA SER A 26 -3.94 -2.34 -7.12
C SER A 26 -3.52 -3.74 -7.54
N CYS A 27 -2.33 -4.20 -7.17
CA CYS A 27 -1.88 -5.58 -7.42
C CYS A 27 -2.67 -6.61 -6.62
N TYR A 28 -2.90 -6.36 -5.32
CA TYR A 28 -3.79 -7.21 -4.50
C TYR A 28 -5.20 -7.29 -5.10
N TRP A 29 -5.75 -6.16 -5.53
CA TRP A 29 -7.07 -6.14 -6.16
C TRP A 29 -7.11 -6.96 -7.45
N LYS A 30 -6.04 -6.93 -8.25
CA LYS A 30 -5.89 -7.76 -9.46
C LYS A 30 -5.73 -9.25 -9.12
N GLN A 31 -5.02 -9.57 -8.03
CA GLN A 31 -4.88 -10.93 -7.52
C GLN A 31 -6.24 -11.49 -7.07
N TRP A 32 -7.10 -10.65 -6.49
CA TRP A 32 -8.48 -11.01 -6.13
C TRP A 32 -9.39 -10.96 -7.37
N LYS A 33 -9.14 -11.85 -8.33
CA LYS A 33 -9.83 -11.88 -9.63
C LYS A 33 -11.37 -11.93 -9.49
N ASN A 34 -11.87 -12.78 -8.60
CA ASN A 34 -13.30 -13.09 -8.49
C ASN A 34 -14.00 -12.22 -7.44
N PRO A 35 -15.25 -11.77 -7.67
CA PRO A 35 -16.00 -10.99 -6.68
C PRO A 35 -16.12 -11.69 -5.32
N ARG A 36 -16.36 -13.01 -5.33
CA ARG A 36 -16.42 -13.82 -4.10
C ARG A 36 -15.11 -13.76 -3.31
N THR A 37 -13.95 -13.86 -3.98
CA THR A 37 -12.66 -13.80 -3.29
C THR A 37 -12.35 -12.41 -2.76
N ARG A 38 -12.74 -11.34 -3.48
CA ARG A 38 -12.65 -9.96 -2.99
C ARG A 38 -13.43 -9.78 -1.70
N ILE A 39 -14.69 -10.22 -1.67
CA ILE A 39 -15.54 -10.10 -0.49
C ILE A 39 -14.96 -10.88 0.69
N THR A 40 -14.55 -12.12 0.49
CA THR A 40 -13.95 -12.95 1.55
C THR A 40 -12.68 -12.32 2.11
N ASN A 41 -11.79 -11.81 1.25
CA ASN A 41 -10.54 -11.18 1.69
C ASN A 41 -10.80 -9.86 2.43
N LEU A 42 -11.71 -9.02 1.92
CA LEU A 42 -12.10 -7.78 2.60
C LEU A 42 -12.69 -8.05 3.99
N LYS A 43 -13.54 -9.07 4.13
CA LYS A 43 -14.07 -9.50 5.43
C LYS A 43 -12.99 -10.01 6.36
N ARG A 44 -12.04 -10.81 5.85
CA ARG A 44 -10.92 -11.33 6.63
C ARG A 44 -10.04 -10.21 7.18
N LEU A 45 -9.92 -9.12 6.43
CA LEU A 45 -9.20 -7.90 6.82
C LEU A 45 -10.03 -6.94 7.68
N GLY A 46 -11.19 -7.38 8.19
CA GLY A 46 -11.99 -6.62 9.17
C GLY A 46 -12.99 -5.62 8.58
N ILE A 47 -13.21 -5.61 7.26
CA ILE A 47 -14.22 -4.73 6.65
C ILE A 47 -15.63 -5.28 6.93
N ARG A 48 -16.56 -4.38 7.30
CA ARG A 48 -17.96 -4.72 7.55
C ARG A 48 -18.57 -5.39 6.32
N GLN A 49 -19.36 -6.44 6.55
CA GLN A 49 -20.00 -7.25 5.49
C GLN A 49 -20.66 -6.40 4.38
N LYS A 50 -21.43 -5.38 4.74
CA LYS A 50 -22.12 -4.52 3.76
C LYS A 50 -21.13 -3.81 2.83
N GLU A 51 -20.12 -3.15 3.39
CA GLU A 51 -19.09 -2.46 2.62
C GLU A 51 -18.25 -3.43 1.78
N ALA A 52 -17.90 -4.59 2.34
CA ALA A 52 -17.15 -5.62 1.62
C ALA A 52 -17.91 -6.11 0.38
N VAL A 53 -19.22 -6.32 0.48
CA VAL A 53 -20.07 -6.69 -0.66
C VAL A 53 -20.12 -5.56 -1.69
N THR A 54 -20.45 -4.34 -1.27
CA THR A 54 -20.55 -3.17 -2.17
C THR A 54 -19.27 -2.95 -2.97
N HIS A 55 -18.11 -3.03 -2.33
CA HIS A 55 -16.83 -2.84 -3.00
C HIS A 55 -16.36 -4.09 -3.77
N GLY A 56 -16.67 -5.30 -3.31
CA GLY A 56 -16.26 -6.54 -3.94
C GLY A 56 -16.95 -6.82 -5.28
N VAL A 57 -18.23 -6.45 -5.42
CA VAL A 57 -19.01 -6.62 -6.66
C VAL A 57 -18.86 -5.45 -7.65
N SER A 58 -18.17 -4.39 -7.25
CA SER A 58 -17.92 -3.22 -8.10
C SER A 58 -17.22 -3.61 -9.40
N SER A 59 -17.72 -3.09 -10.52
CA SER A 59 -17.13 -3.21 -11.87
C SER A 59 -15.92 -2.29 -12.09
N LYS A 60 -15.60 -1.42 -11.11
CA LYS A 60 -14.48 -0.49 -11.20
C LYS A 60 -13.14 -1.22 -11.29
N GLY A 61 -12.25 -0.68 -12.12
CA GLY A 61 -10.92 -1.24 -12.34
C GLY A 61 -10.01 -1.17 -11.10
N PRO A 62 -8.91 -1.94 -11.08
CA PRO A 62 -8.02 -2.07 -9.91
C PRO A 62 -7.43 -0.75 -9.41
N TRP A 63 -7.12 0.18 -10.31
CA TRP A 63 -6.52 1.48 -9.94
C TRP A 63 -7.51 2.45 -9.28
N VAL A 64 -8.78 2.36 -9.64
CA VAL A 64 -9.84 3.14 -9.00
C VAL A 64 -10.14 2.54 -7.63
N MET A 65 -10.23 1.21 -7.56
CA MET A 65 -10.48 0.49 -6.31
C MET A 65 -9.33 0.62 -5.31
N SER A 66 -8.08 0.74 -5.75
CA SER A 66 -6.94 0.96 -4.85
C SER A 66 -7.01 2.27 -4.06
N SER A 67 -7.83 3.23 -4.51
CA SER A 67 -8.09 4.51 -3.83
C SER A 67 -9.39 4.50 -3.01
N SER A 68 -10.13 3.39 -3.00
CA SER A 68 -11.34 3.25 -2.18
C SER A 68 -11.00 3.23 -0.70
N ARG A 69 -11.86 3.84 0.13
CA ARG A 69 -11.76 3.81 1.59
C ARG A 69 -11.72 2.39 2.14
N ALA A 70 -12.55 1.48 1.64
CA ALA A 70 -12.57 0.08 2.10
C ALA A 70 -11.25 -0.64 1.79
N VAL A 71 -10.63 -0.36 0.65
CA VAL A 71 -9.34 -0.97 0.28
C VAL A 71 -8.19 -0.33 1.07
N HIS A 72 -8.26 0.97 1.35
CA HIS A 72 -7.31 1.65 2.24
C HIS A 72 -7.37 1.13 3.68
N GLN A 73 -8.58 0.85 4.19
CA GLN A 73 -8.77 0.27 5.52
C GLN A 73 -8.32 -1.20 5.55
N ALA A 74 -8.70 -2.00 4.55
CA ALA A 74 -8.32 -3.41 4.49
C ALA A 74 -6.80 -3.61 4.29
N LEU A 75 -6.19 -2.83 3.41
CA LEU A 75 -4.77 -2.84 3.13
C LEU A 75 -4.13 -1.58 3.72
N SER A 76 -4.23 -1.49 5.06
CA SER A 76 -3.66 -0.42 5.86
C SER A 76 -2.14 -0.36 5.71
N VAL A 77 -1.55 0.77 6.11
CA VAL A 77 -0.08 0.90 6.08
C VAL A 77 0.57 -0.14 6.98
N ASP A 78 -0.05 -0.41 8.14
CA ASP A 78 0.46 -1.36 9.13
C ASP A 78 0.41 -2.79 8.59
N TYR A 79 -0.70 -3.18 7.94
CA TYR A 79 -0.81 -4.48 7.28
C TYR A 79 0.26 -4.66 6.19
N LEU A 80 0.51 -3.62 5.40
CA LEU A 80 1.54 -3.67 4.36
C LEU A 80 2.95 -3.80 4.98
N LYS A 81 3.22 -3.11 6.09
CA LYS A 81 4.49 -3.24 6.84
C LYS A 81 4.67 -4.67 7.38
N GLU A 82 3.63 -5.24 8.00
CA GLU A 82 3.64 -6.63 8.50
C GLU A 82 3.85 -7.64 7.38
N SER A 83 3.31 -7.38 6.18
CA SER A 83 3.53 -8.21 5.00
C SER A 83 4.96 -8.13 4.41
N GLY A 84 5.84 -7.34 5.01
CA GLY A 84 7.25 -7.18 4.62
C GLY A 84 7.52 -5.98 3.70
N LEU A 85 6.56 -5.06 3.51
CA LEU A 85 6.81 -3.83 2.75
C LEU A 85 7.64 -2.86 3.61
N ALA A 86 8.95 -2.86 3.38
CA ALA A 86 9.85 -1.88 3.99
C ALA A 86 9.51 -0.46 3.50
N SER A 87 9.34 0.49 4.41
CA SER A 87 9.09 1.87 4.02
C SER A 87 10.35 2.46 3.39
N LEU A 88 10.19 3.08 2.23
CA LEU A 88 11.31 3.68 1.52
C LEU A 88 11.98 4.80 2.34
N LEU A 89 11.17 5.49 3.15
CA LEU A 89 11.62 6.53 4.06
C LEU A 89 12.42 5.97 5.25
N GLU A 90 12.03 4.81 5.80
CA GLU A 90 12.81 4.11 6.84
C GLU A 90 14.17 3.64 6.28
N ILE A 91 14.17 3.07 5.07
CA ILE A 91 15.41 2.66 4.38
C ILE A 91 16.32 3.87 4.16
N TRP A 92 15.76 5.00 3.69
CA TRP A 92 16.52 6.23 3.48
C TRP A 92 17.10 6.78 4.79
N HIS A 93 16.30 6.85 5.86
CA HIS A 93 16.79 7.31 7.17
C HIS A 93 17.94 6.45 7.71
N LYS A 94 17.85 5.12 7.57
CA LYS A 94 18.92 4.19 7.96
C LYS A 94 20.23 4.45 7.19
N LEU A 95 20.12 4.77 5.89
CA LEU A 95 21.28 5.05 5.03
C LEU A 95 21.85 6.47 5.20
N ALA A 96 20.99 7.44 5.55
CA ALA A 96 21.36 8.82 5.82
C ALA A 96 22.02 8.99 7.20
N ALA A 97 21.55 8.27 8.23
CA ALA A 97 22.08 8.34 9.60
C ALA A 97 23.54 7.90 9.72
N LYS A 98 23.98 6.94 8.89
CA LYS A 98 25.39 6.47 8.81
C LYS A 98 26.43 7.56 8.46
N ARG A 99 26.01 8.80 8.18
CA ARG A 99 26.88 9.92 7.80
C ARG A 99 27.24 10.88 8.94
N ARG A 100 26.52 10.88 10.07
CA ARG A 100 26.73 11.86 11.15
C ARG A 100 27.85 11.51 12.14
N THR A 101 28.46 10.34 12.00
CA THR A 101 29.52 9.84 12.89
C THR A 101 30.91 9.88 12.24
N ALA A 102 31.20 10.93 11.47
CA ALA A 102 32.53 11.19 10.92
C ALA A 102 32.91 12.64 11.22
#